data_AF-A0A3Q4IDF9-F1
#
_entry.id   AF-A0A3Q4IDF9-F1
#
_cell.length_a   1.000
_cell.length_b   1.000
_cell.length_c   1.000
_cell.angle_alpha   90.00
_cell.angle_beta   90.00
_cell.angle_gamma   90.00
#
_symmetry.space_group_name_H-M   'P 1'
#
loop_
_entity.id
_entity.type
_entity.pdbx_description
1 polymer ?
#
loop_
_entity_poly.entity_id
_entity_poly.type
_entity_poly.pdbx_seq_one_letter_code
_entity_poly.pdbx_strand_id
1 'polypeptide(L)'
;MGLWMLLLLHLHLATGVSLSAPSSVSISSINLEHTLSFQPGPQTPSDARFMVEVVRSRKQSWKPVPACVALRAGQTCDLTRAFKDPFDHYVARVQAFTATQRSSWTVSDSFLPLSDTVIGPPDMAVSGCGNCLILHLTLPEVLASEHLKDSHTDLVFHVRRTRDGAEVCRPYTRATPTSTRVFFENGVSPFTPKNPSSYPQLTSACVRGNAELQEQRVSHLCELEYVG
;
A
#
# COMPACT_ATOMS: atom_id res chain seq x y z
N MET A 1 -48.27 43.01 -7.87
CA MET A 1 -46.87 42.93 -7.40
C MET A 1 -46.61 41.84 -6.35
N GLY A 2 -47.61 41.40 -5.55
CA GLY A 2 -47.38 40.44 -4.45
C GLY A 2 -47.33 38.95 -4.80
N LEU A 3 -47.96 38.52 -5.90
CA LEU A 3 -48.03 37.09 -6.26
C LEU A 3 -46.67 36.54 -6.77
N TRP A 4 -45.87 37.37 -7.43
CA TRP A 4 -44.52 37.02 -7.88
C TRP A 4 -43.53 36.98 -6.70
N MET A 5 -43.72 37.82 -5.67
CA MET A 5 -42.90 37.77 -4.45
C MET A 5 -43.19 36.51 -3.64
N LEU A 6 -44.44 36.05 -3.59
CA LEU A 6 -44.81 34.76 -2.99
C LEU A 6 -44.26 33.58 -3.80
N LEU A 7 -44.29 33.64 -5.14
CA LEU A 7 -43.68 32.62 -6.00
C LEU A 7 -42.16 32.52 -5.78
N LEU A 8 -41.48 33.67 -5.65
CA LEU A 8 -40.04 33.73 -5.35
C LEU A 8 -39.74 33.22 -3.94
N LEU A 9 -40.56 33.52 -2.93
CA LEU A 9 -40.40 33.03 -1.56
C LEU A 9 -40.60 31.51 -1.45
N HIS A 10 -41.56 30.94 -2.20
CA HIS A 10 -41.74 29.49 -2.32
C HIS A 10 -40.60 28.82 -3.11
N LEU A 11 -40.02 29.51 -4.09
CA LEU A 11 -38.86 29.01 -4.85
C LEU A 11 -37.57 28.98 -3.99
N HIS A 12 -37.41 29.89 -3.03
CA HIS A 12 -36.31 29.85 -2.06
C HIS A 12 -36.50 28.78 -0.97
N LEU A 13 -37.74 28.40 -0.65
CA LEU A 13 -38.02 27.33 0.32
C LEU A 13 -37.84 25.92 -0.28
N ALA A 14 -37.87 25.79 -1.61
CA ALA A 14 -37.75 24.51 -2.31
C ALA A 14 -36.30 24.10 -2.62
N THR A 15 -35.31 24.99 -2.42
CA THR A 15 -33.90 24.58 -2.45
C THR A 15 -33.55 23.92 -1.12
N GLY A 16 -33.96 22.66 -0.97
CA GLY A 16 -33.42 21.82 0.10
C GLY A 16 -31.90 21.79 -0.04
N VAL A 17 -31.19 22.34 0.95
CA VAL A 17 -29.74 22.23 1.06
C VAL A 17 -29.44 20.74 1.09
N SER A 18 -28.94 20.23 -0.02
CA SER A 18 -28.62 18.81 -0.18
C SER A 18 -27.22 18.59 0.37
N LEU A 19 -27.05 17.56 1.20
CA LEU A 19 -25.75 17.20 1.76
C LEU A 19 -24.75 16.90 0.63
N SER A 20 -23.62 17.61 0.63
CA SER A 20 -22.56 17.46 -0.37
C SER A 20 -21.86 16.10 -0.26
N ALA A 21 -21.58 15.47 -1.40
CA ALA A 21 -20.83 14.22 -1.45
C ALA A 21 -19.38 14.41 -0.93
N PRO A 22 -18.78 13.39 -0.28
CA PRO A 22 -17.36 13.40 0.04
C PRO A 22 -16.49 13.54 -1.22
N SER A 23 -15.28 14.08 -1.11
CA SER A 23 -14.32 14.16 -2.22
C SER A 23 -13.01 13.46 -1.86
N SER A 24 -12.12 13.31 -2.85
CA SER A 24 -10.76 12.79 -2.65
C SER A 24 -10.74 11.42 -1.94
N VAL A 25 -11.63 10.52 -2.33
CA VAL A 25 -11.68 9.14 -1.80
C VAL A 25 -10.49 8.38 -2.38
N SER A 26 -9.56 7.99 -1.51
CA SER A 26 -8.35 7.27 -1.89
C SER A 26 -8.07 6.11 -0.94
N ILE A 27 -7.37 5.10 -1.45
CA ILE A 27 -6.92 3.94 -0.68
C ILE A 27 -5.40 3.98 -0.63
N SER A 28 -4.85 4.05 0.58
CA SER A 28 -3.42 3.89 0.84
C SER A 28 -3.16 2.51 1.40
N SER A 29 -2.07 1.87 0.98
CA SER A 29 -1.78 0.49 1.34
C SER A 29 -0.30 0.28 1.61
N ILE A 30 0.04 -0.21 2.80
CA ILE A 30 1.40 -0.56 3.19
C ILE A 30 1.36 -1.94 3.82
N ASN A 31 2.21 -2.87 3.40
CA ASN A 31 2.25 -4.24 3.94
C ASN A 31 0.87 -4.94 3.95
N LEU A 32 0.07 -4.74 2.90
CA LEU A 32 -1.34 -5.17 2.78
C LEU A 32 -2.27 -4.70 3.92
N GLU A 33 -1.88 -3.67 4.66
CA GLU A 33 -2.79 -2.93 5.52
C GLU A 33 -3.40 -1.79 4.71
N HIS A 34 -4.73 -1.82 4.55
CA HIS A 34 -5.44 -0.96 3.62
C HIS A 34 -6.25 0.08 4.39
N THR A 35 -5.97 1.36 4.15
CA THR A 35 -6.68 2.46 4.77
C THR A 35 -7.33 3.33 3.70
N LEU A 36 -8.64 3.54 3.83
CA LEU A 36 -9.38 4.50 3.02
C LEU A 36 -9.44 5.86 3.72
N SER A 37 -9.15 6.90 2.95
CA SER A 37 -9.26 8.29 3.37
C SER A 37 -10.17 9.07 2.42
N PHE A 38 -10.78 10.14 2.92
CA PHE A 38 -11.66 11.01 2.13
C PHE A 38 -11.73 12.40 2.78
N GLN A 39 -12.16 13.39 2.01
CA GLN A 39 -12.45 14.74 2.49
C GLN A 39 -13.97 14.95 2.58
N PRO A 40 -14.48 15.59 3.65
CA PRO A 40 -15.88 16.00 3.72
C PRO A 40 -16.23 16.96 2.57
N GLY A 41 -17.46 16.86 2.06
CA GLY A 41 -17.94 17.80 1.04
C GLY A 41 -18.06 19.23 1.60
N PRO A 42 -18.15 20.25 0.73
CA PRO A 42 -18.34 21.63 1.14
C PRO A 42 -19.57 21.80 2.02
N GLN A 43 -19.43 22.59 3.09
CA GLN A 43 -20.48 22.89 4.07
C GLN A 43 -21.10 21.64 4.74
N THR A 44 -20.33 20.54 4.86
CA THR A 44 -20.77 19.36 5.61
C THR A 44 -21.03 19.74 7.07
N PRO A 45 -22.25 19.51 7.60
CA PRO A 45 -22.59 19.79 8.99
C PRO A 45 -21.74 18.99 9.99
N SER A 46 -21.55 19.54 11.19
CA SER A 46 -20.73 18.90 12.24
C SER A 46 -21.30 17.57 12.76
N ASP A 47 -22.61 17.36 12.64
CA ASP A 47 -23.33 16.14 13.02
C ASP A 47 -23.34 15.08 11.92
N ALA A 48 -22.86 15.41 10.71
CA ALA A 48 -22.79 14.46 9.61
C ALA A 48 -21.83 13.31 9.90
N ARG A 49 -22.22 12.12 9.44
CA ARG A 49 -21.46 10.88 9.52
C ARG A 49 -21.20 10.31 8.15
N PHE A 50 -20.23 9.42 8.06
CA PHE A 50 -19.84 8.79 6.80
C PHE A 50 -19.95 7.28 6.88
N MET A 51 -20.44 6.70 5.79
CA MET A 51 -20.58 5.26 5.61
C MET A 51 -19.71 4.80 4.45
N VAL A 52 -18.96 3.74 4.66
CA VAL A 52 -18.10 3.11 3.65
C VAL A 52 -18.69 1.76 3.23
N GLU A 53 -18.79 1.56 1.92
CA GLU A 53 -19.10 0.26 1.33
C GLU A 53 -18.01 -0.18 0.37
N VAL A 54 -17.87 -1.50 0.22
CA VAL A 54 -16.92 -2.11 -0.71
C VAL A 54 -17.63 -3.11 -1.61
N VAL A 55 -17.05 -3.29 -2.80
CA VAL A 55 -17.40 -4.36 -3.73
C VAL A 55 -16.10 -4.99 -4.24
N ARG A 56 -16.18 -6.25 -4.65
CA ARG A 56 -15.07 -6.95 -5.29
C ARG A 56 -15.50 -7.55 -6.62
N SER A 57 -14.61 -7.66 -7.59
CA SER A 57 -14.96 -8.07 -8.95
C SER A 57 -15.64 -9.44 -9.01
N ARG A 58 -15.21 -10.41 -8.18
CA ARG A 58 -15.84 -11.75 -8.13
C ARG A 58 -17.22 -11.78 -7.46
N LYS A 59 -17.63 -10.71 -6.77
CA LYS A 59 -18.94 -10.58 -6.10
C LYS A 59 -19.45 -9.13 -6.21
N GLN A 60 -20.30 -8.88 -7.20
CA GLN A 60 -20.83 -7.56 -7.54
C GLN A 60 -21.93 -7.03 -6.58
N SER A 61 -21.79 -7.28 -5.28
CA SER A 61 -22.70 -6.75 -4.26
C SER A 61 -21.96 -5.79 -3.33
N TRP A 62 -22.40 -4.54 -3.27
CA TRP A 62 -21.90 -3.59 -2.28
C TRP A 62 -22.20 -4.09 -0.87
N LYS A 63 -21.19 -4.03 0.01
CA LYS A 63 -21.30 -4.42 1.41
C LYS A 63 -20.76 -3.32 2.31
N PRO A 64 -21.48 -2.95 3.38
CA PRO A 64 -20.97 -2.02 4.37
C PRO A 64 -19.77 -2.62 5.09
N VAL A 65 -18.78 -1.77 5.38
CA VAL A 65 -17.66 -2.13 6.25
C VAL A 65 -18.12 -1.88 7.69
N PRO A 66 -18.30 -2.92 8.54
CA PRO A 66 -18.98 -2.77 9.84
C PRO A 66 -18.36 -1.72 10.75
N ALA A 67 -17.02 -1.59 10.74
CA ALA A 67 -16.30 -0.60 11.54
C ALA A 67 -16.44 0.85 11.01
N CYS A 68 -16.95 1.03 9.80
CA CYS A 68 -16.95 2.30 9.06
C CYS A 68 -18.35 2.73 8.61
N VAL A 69 -19.41 2.35 9.34
CA VAL A 69 -20.79 2.73 9.00
C VAL A 69 -21.20 4.12 9.53
N ALA A 70 -20.42 4.71 10.45
CA ALA A 70 -20.76 5.99 11.10
C ALA A 70 -19.51 6.82 11.50
N LEU A 71 -18.56 6.97 10.58
CA LEU A 71 -17.33 7.73 10.78
C LEU A 71 -17.63 9.23 10.96
N ARG A 72 -16.80 9.93 11.73
CA ARG A 72 -16.75 11.40 11.81
C ARG A 72 -15.80 11.96 10.75
N ALA A 73 -15.95 13.25 10.45
CA ALA A 73 -15.01 13.97 9.60
C ALA A 73 -13.57 13.82 10.13
N GLY A 74 -12.62 13.54 9.24
CA GLY A 74 -11.20 13.33 9.56
C GLY A 74 -10.84 11.92 10.02
N GLN A 75 -11.82 11.02 10.21
CA GLN A 75 -11.52 9.60 10.45
C GLN A 75 -11.27 8.86 9.14
N THR A 76 -10.37 7.88 9.20
CA THR A 76 -10.11 6.93 8.11
C THR A 76 -10.88 5.63 8.34
N CYS A 77 -10.88 4.76 7.33
CA CYS A 77 -11.48 3.44 7.41
C CYS A 77 -10.45 2.34 7.12
N ASP A 78 -10.30 1.38 8.04
CA ASP A 78 -9.53 0.17 7.80
C ASP A 78 -10.32 -0.81 6.91
N LEU A 79 -9.78 -1.10 5.74
CA LEU A 79 -10.32 -2.01 4.73
C LEU A 79 -9.63 -3.38 4.73
N THR A 80 -8.61 -3.59 5.56
CA THR A 80 -7.74 -4.78 5.54
C THR A 80 -8.53 -6.08 5.63
N ARG A 81 -9.51 -6.15 6.54
CA ARG A 81 -10.38 -7.33 6.68
C ARG A 81 -11.37 -7.49 5.53
N ALA A 82 -11.77 -6.40 4.89
CA ALA A 82 -12.70 -6.42 3.76
C ALA A 82 -11.99 -6.89 2.48
N PHE A 83 -10.71 -6.55 2.32
CA PHE A 83 -9.87 -6.86 1.17
C PHE A 83 -9.08 -8.16 1.37
N LYS A 84 -9.79 -9.22 1.78
CA LYS A 84 -9.19 -10.49 2.19
C LYS A 84 -8.42 -11.23 1.09
N ASP A 85 -8.83 -11.10 -0.18
CA ASP A 85 -8.21 -11.81 -1.30
C ASP A 85 -7.22 -10.88 -2.01
N PRO A 86 -5.90 -11.09 -1.89
CA PRO A 86 -4.93 -10.16 -2.46
C PRO A 86 -4.92 -10.15 -4.00
N PHE A 87 -5.55 -11.15 -4.64
CA PHE A 87 -5.61 -11.31 -6.10
C PHE A 87 -6.94 -10.83 -6.71
N ASP A 88 -7.87 -10.29 -5.91
CA ASP A 88 -9.14 -9.74 -6.42
C ASP A 88 -9.05 -8.22 -6.52
N HIS A 89 -9.83 -7.65 -7.44
CA HIS A 89 -9.98 -6.20 -7.55
C HIS A 89 -11.10 -5.72 -6.65
N TYR A 90 -10.87 -4.63 -5.96
CA TYR A 90 -11.80 -3.99 -5.05
C TYR A 90 -12.09 -2.57 -5.48
N VAL A 91 -13.31 -2.13 -5.17
CA VAL A 91 -13.71 -0.72 -5.26
C VAL A 91 -14.42 -0.37 -3.98
N ALA A 92 -14.13 0.81 -3.43
CA ALA A 92 -14.81 1.34 -2.26
C ALA A 92 -15.66 2.55 -2.64
N ARG A 93 -16.66 2.86 -1.82
CA ARG A 93 -17.43 4.10 -1.95
C ARG A 93 -17.79 4.67 -0.59
N VAL A 94 -17.90 5.99 -0.53
CA VAL A 94 -18.23 6.73 0.70
C VAL A 94 -19.40 7.66 0.42
N GLN A 95 -20.28 7.77 1.40
CA GLN A 95 -21.39 8.72 1.41
C GLN A 95 -21.47 9.40 2.78
N ALA A 96 -21.78 10.69 2.78
CA ALA A 96 -22.15 11.43 3.97
C ALA A 96 -23.65 11.27 4.26
N PHE A 97 -24.02 11.25 5.54
CA PHE A 97 -25.41 11.22 5.98
C PHE A 97 -25.62 11.98 7.29
N THR A 98 -26.81 12.51 7.47
CA THR A 98 -27.34 13.04 8.73
C THR A 98 -28.58 12.24 9.13
N ALA A 99 -29.30 12.65 10.17
CA ALA A 99 -30.58 12.03 10.52
C ALA A 99 -31.64 12.14 9.40
N THR A 100 -31.54 13.16 8.55
CA THR A 100 -32.58 13.50 7.56
C THR A 100 -32.12 13.42 6.11
N GLN A 101 -30.80 13.43 5.84
CA GLN A 101 -30.27 13.51 4.48
C GLN A 101 -29.13 12.51 4.21
N ARG A 102 -28.91 12.21 2.92
CA ARG A 102 -27.81 11.40 2.40
C ARG A 102 -27.27 12.01 1.11
N SER A 103 -25.98 11.86 0.86
CA SER A 103 -25.24 12.74 -0.05
C SER A 103 -24.84 12.20 -1.44
N SER A 104 -25.52 11.33 -2.18
CA SER A 104 -24.86 10.59 -3.30
C SER A 104 -23.56 9.85 -2.85
N TRP A 105 -23.02 8.98 -3.71
CA TRP A 105 -21.85 8.16 -3.39
C TRP A 105 -20.64 8.67 -4.16
N THR A 106 -19.50 8.75 -3.48
CA THR A 106 -18.20 8.97 -4.12
C THR A 106 -17.43 7.67 -4.14
N VAL A 107 -17.01 7.24 -5.33
CA VAL A 107 -16.37 5.95 -5.57
C VAL A 107 -14.86 6.16 -5.64
N SER A 108 -14.09 5.22 -5.08
CA SER A 108 -12.63 5.19 -5.21
C SER A 108 -12.21 4.67 -6.59
N ASP A 109 -10.94 4.81 -6.90
CA ASP A 109 -10.34 4.04 -7.98
C ASP A 109 -10.38 2.52 -7.66
N SER A 110 -10.21 1.71 -8.71
CA SER A 110 -10.02 0.27 -8.57
C SER A 110 -8.70 -0.03 -7.86
N PHE A 111 -8.72 -0.97 -6.93
CA PHE A 111 -7.58 -1.31 -6.10
C PHE A 111 -7.34 -2.83 -6.11
N LEU A 112 -6.13 -3.24 -6.47
CA LEU A 112 -5.65 -4.62 -6.43
C LEU A 112 -4.59 -4.75 -5.32
N PRO A 113 -4.91 -5.38 -4.18
CA PRO A 113 -4.02 -5.38 -3.01
C PRO A 113 -2.59 -5.82 -3.29
N LEU A 114 -2.39 -6.90 -4.08
CA LEU A 114 -1.06 -7.41 -4.37
C LEU A 114 -0.20 -6.46 -5.21
N SER A 115 -0.81 -5.74 -6.14
CA SER A 115 -0.10 -4.85 -7.07
C SER A 115 0.05 -3.42 -6.56
N ASP A 116 -0.96 -2.93 -5.83
CA ASP A 116 -1.07 -1.53 -5.44
C ASP A 116 -0.60 -1.28 -4.00
N THR A 117 -0.33 -2.33 -3.22
CA THR A 117 0.32 -2.17 -1.91
C THR A 117 1.79 -1.80 -2.06
N VAL A 118 2.25 -0.92 -1.18
CA VAL A 118 3.67 -0.72 -0.97
C VAL A 118 4.14 -1.73 0.07
N ILE A 119 5.02 -2.65 -0.32
CA ILE A 119 5.71 -3.49 0.64
C ILE A 119 6.82 -2.65 1.28
N GLY A 120 6.76 -2.49 2.60
CA GLY A 120 7.78 -1.79 3.37
C GLY A 120 9.10 -2.57 3.41
N PRO A 121 10.19 -1.93 3.81
CA PRO A 121 11.44 -2.65 4.07
C PRO A 121 11.22 -3.69 5.19
N PRO A 122 11.97 -4.81 5.18
CA PRO A 122 11.97 -5.74 6.30
C PRO A 122 12.59 -5.11 7.54
N ASP A 123 12.25 -5.65 8.71
CA ASP A 123 12.97 -5.33 9.92
C ASP A 123 14.37 -5.94 9.85
N MET A 124 15.35 -5.20 10.36
CA MET A 124 16.76 -5.53 10.23
C MET A 124 17.48 -5.42 11.58
N ALA A 125 18.29 -6.43 11.88
CA ALA A 125 19.30 -6.35 12.94
C ALA A 125 20.68 -6.72 12.38
N VAL A 126 21.73 -6.10 12.93
CA VAL A 126 23.11 -6.31 12.51
C VAL A 126 23.92 -6.78 13.70
N SER A 127 24.76 -7.79 13.49
CA SER A 127 25.70 -8.29 14.49
C SER A 127 27.10 -8.46 13.90
N GLY A 128 28.13 -8.29 14.71
CA GLY A 128 29.52 -8.50 14.30
C GLY A 128 29.99 -9.93 14.56
N CYS A 129 30.83 -10.46 13.67
CA CYS A 129 31.52 -11.75 13.83
C CYS A 129 33.05 -11.60 13.77
N GLY A 130 33.57 -10.53 14.38
CA GLY A 130 35.00 -10.20 14.40
C GLY A 130 35.43 -9.50 13.11
N ASN A 131 35.48 -10.23 11.99
CA ASN A 131 35.92 -9.73 10.69
C ASN A 131 34.78 -9.66 9.65
N CYS A 132 33.53 -9.86 10.08
CA CYS A 132 32.36 -9.87 9.23
C CYS A 132 31.16 -9.22 9.93
N LEU A 133 30.17 -8.84 9.13
CA LEU A 133 28.84 -8.45 9.58
C LEU A 133 27.86 -9.58 9.28
N ILE A 134 26.93 -9.81 10.20
CA ILE A 134 25.80 -10.72 10.05
C ILE A 134 24.54 -9.86 10.06
N LEU A 135 23.84 -9.89 8.93
CA LEU A 135 22.51 -9.33 8.78
C LEU A 135 21.47 -10.34 9.25
N HIS A 136 20.50 -9.88 10.02
CA HIS A 136 19.29 -10.61 10.37
C HIS A 136 18.11 -9.84 9.79
N LEU A 137 17.42 -10.45 8.83
CA LEU A 137 16.28 -9.86 8.13
C LEU A 137 15.00 -10.55 8.56
N THR A 138 14.07 -9.80 9.13
CA THR A 138 12.73 -10.29 9.50
C THR A 138 11.73 -9.71 8.52
N LEU A 139 11.07 -10.57 7.76
CA LEU A 139 10.02 -10.16 6.83
C LEU A 139 8.76 -9.74 7.58
N PRO A 140 8.02 -8.73 7.07
CA PRO A 140 6.65 -8.48 7.49
C PRO A 140 5.81 -9.76 7.44
N GLU A 141 5.10 -10.06 8.52
CA GLU A 141 4.32 -11.30 8.70
C GLU A 141 3.35 -11.55 7.54
N VAL A 142 2.84 -10.47 6.96
CA VAL A 142 1.94 -10.49 5.81
C VAL A 142 2.50 -11.26 4.61
N LEU A 143 3.81 -11.21 4.37
CA LEU A 143 4.49 -11.90 3.27
C LEU A 143 4.67 -13.40 3.53
N ALA A 144 4.52 -13.83 4.78
CA ALA A 144 4.51 -15.23 5.18
C ALA A 144 3.12 -15.88 5.09
N SER A 145 2.08 -15.12 4.76
CA SER A 145 0.69 -15.58 4.65
C SER A 145 0.52 -16.71 3.64
N GLU A 146 -0.28 -17.72 3.99
CA GLU A 146 -0.72 -18.83 3.11
C GLU A 146 -1.20 -18.35 1.73
N HIS A 147 -1.87 -17.19 1.67
CA HIS A 147 -2.43 -16.65 0.42
C HIS A 147 -1.35 -16.20 -0.55
N LEU A 148 -0.18 -15.79 -0.04
CA LEU A 148 0.97 -15.39 -0.85
C LEU A 148 1.98 -16.52 -1.00
N LYS A 149 1.65 -17.73 -0.51
CA LYS A 149 2.59 -18.84 -0.56
C LYS A 149 2.84 -19.39 -1.95
N ASP A 150 1.87 -19.23 -2.84
CA ASP A 150 1.85 -19.74 -4.21
C ASP A 150 2.06 -18.61 -5.25
N SER A 151 1.94 -17.34 -4.83
CA SER A 151 2.49 -16.25 -5.61
C SER A 151 4.00 -16.39 -5.60
N HIS A 152 4.60 -16.53 -6.77
CA HIS A 152 6.04 -16.56 -6.97
C HIS A 152 6.63 -15.17 -6.67
N THR A 153 6.58 -14.75 -5.40
CA THR A 153 7.21 -13.53 -4.93
C THR A 153 8.68 -13.82 -4.75
N ASP A 154 9.41 -13.68 -5.86
CA ASP A 154 10.87 -13.61 -5.88
C ASP A 154 11.29 -12.31 -5.18
N LEU A 155 11.30 -12.34 -3.85
CA LEU A 155 11.77 -11.26 -3.01
C LEU A 155 13.29 -11.20 -3.13
N VAL A 156 13.81 -10.07 -3.58
CA VAL A 156 15.25 -9.81 -3.67
C VAL A 156 15.59 -8.61 -2.81
N PHE A 157 16.43 -8.83 -1.80
CA PHE A 157 16.92 -7.74 -0.95
C PHE A 157 18.17 -7.12 -1.57
N HIS A 158 18.15 -5.80 -1.73
CA HIS A 158 19.31 -5.01 -2.11
C HIS A 158 19.88 -4.37 -0.84
N VAL A 159 21.03 -4.85 -0.39
CA VAL A 159 21.67 -4.35 0.83
C VAL A 159 22.84 -3.46 0.43
N ARG A 160 22.89 -2.24 0.96
CA ARG A 160 23.98 -1.29 0.73
C ARG A 160 24.66 -0.89 2.04
N ARG A 161 25.98 -1.07 2.09
CA ARG A 161 26.82 -0.60 3.20
C ARG A 161 27.19 0.86 2.99
N THR A 162 26.84 1.73 3.93
CA THR A 162 27.11 3.18 3.80
C THR A 162 28.59 3.54 3.79
N ARG A 163 29.40 2.89 4.63
CA ARG A 163 30.84 3.19 4.82
C ARG A 163 31.63 3.26 3.51
N ASP A 164 31.38 2.34 2.59
CA ASP A 164 32.13 2.21 1.33
C ASP A 164 31.23 2.00 0.11
N GLY A 165 29.91 2.06 0.28
CA GLY A 165 28.95 1.84 -0.78
C GLY A 165 28.86 0.41 -1.28
N ALA A 166 29.44 -0.59 -0.59
CA ALA A 166 29.37 -1.97 -1.04
C ALA A 166 27.92 -2.47 -1.10
N GLU A 167 27.53 -3.04 -2.23
CA GLU A 167 26.16 -3.53 -2.48
C GLU A 167 26.12 -5.04 -2.65
N VAL A 168 25.03 -5.64 -2.18
CA VAL A 168 24.81 -7.08 -2.30
C VAL A 168 23.33 -7.40 -2.47
N CYS A 169 23.02 -8.20 -3.49
CA CYS A 169 21.68 -8.72 -3.72
C CYS A 169 21.54 -10.11 -3.09
N ARG A 170 20.43 -10.34 -2.39
CA ARG A 170 20.13 -11.62 -1.75
C ARG A 170 18.70 -12.04 -2.07
N PRO A 171 18.51 -13.15 -2.82
CA PRO A 171 17.19 -13.71 -2.96
C PRO A 171 16.73 -14.23 -1.60
N TYR A 172 15.47 -13.96 -1.27
CA TYR A 172 14.79 -14.62 -0.19
C TYR A 172 14.40 -16.03 -0.64
N THR A 173 14.64 -17.03 0.22
CA THR A 173 14.11 -18.37 0.00
C THR A 173 13.32 -18.78 1.24
N ARG A 174 12.15 -19.42 1.08
CA ARG A 174 11.37 -19.88 2.24
C ARG A 174 12.13 -20.94 3.09
N ALA A 175 13.17 -21.55 2.53
CA ALA A 175 14.07 -22.48 3.22
C ALA A 175 15.12 -21.77 4.11
N THR A 176 15.34 -20.47 3.93
CA THR A 176 16.12 -19.68 4.90
C THR A 176 15.26 -19.37 6.12
N PRO A 177 15.76 -19.57 7.36
CA PRO A 177 15.06 -19.11 8.54
C PRO A 177 14.82 -17.59 8.45
N THR A 178 14.02 -17.03 9.36
CA THR A 178 13.73 -15.59 9.59
C THR A 178 14.98 -14.70 9.81
N SER A 179 16.16 -15.16 9.40
CA SER A 179 17.47 -14.54 9.45
C SER A 179 18.29 -14.99 8.23
N THR A 180 18.45 -14.14 7.21
CA THR A 180 19.39 -14.39 6.10
C THR A 180 20.75 -13.77 6.42
N ARG A 181 21.78 -14.60 6.67
CA ARG A 181 23.15 -14.09 6.89
C ARG A 181 23.70 -13.51 5.59
N VAL A 182 24.03 -12.22 5.63
CA VAL A 182 24.73 -11.55 4.53
C VAL A 182 26.15 -11.24 4.97
N PHE A 183 27.12 -11.98 4.42
CA PHE A 183 28.54 -11.74 4.68
C PHE A 183 29.04 -10.58 3.81
N PHE A 184 29.60 -9.56 4.46
CA PHE A 184 30.51 -8.62 3.82
C PHE A 184 31.93 -8.98 4.27
N GLU A 185 32.68 -9.72 3.46
CA GLU A 185 34.11 -9.88 3.71
C GLU A 185 34.82 -8.53 3.50
N ASN A 186 35.80 -8.28 4.35
CA ASN A 186 36.51 -7.02 4.48
C ASN A 186 36.94 -6.42 3.12
N GLY A 187 36.32 -5.30 2.76
CA GLY A 187 36.84 -4.38 1.74
C GLY A 187 36.86 -4.86 0.28
N VAL A 188 36.29 -6.02 -0.05
CA VAL A 188 36.20 -6.50 -1.44
C VAL A 188 34.74 -6.75 -1.80
N SER A 189 34.21 -5.97 -2.73
CA SER A 189 32.96 -6.30 -3.42
C SER A 189 33.15 -7.65 -4.13
N PRO A 190 32.30 -8.67 -3.89
CA PRO A 190 32.43 -9.97 -4.55
C PRO A 190 32.25 -9.92 -6.07
N PHE A 191 31.86 -8.77 -6.63
CA PHE A 191 31.57 -8.60 -8.04
C PHE A 191 32.39 -7.48 -8.65
N THR A 192 33.69 -7.74 -8.83
CA THR A 192 34.36 -7.24 -10.03
C THR A 192 34.37 -8.40 -11.03
N PRO A 193 33.61 -8.34 -12.14
CA PRO A 193 33.61 -9.43 -13.11
C PRO A 193 35.00 -9.54 -13.75
N LYS A 194 35.78 -10.53 -13.32
CA LYS A 194 36.94 -11.00 -14.07
C LYS A 194 36.41 -11.89 -15.19
N ASN A 195 36.35 -11.31 -16.39
CA ASN A 195 36.14 -11.97 -17.69
C ASN A 195 34.66 -12.30 -18.07
N PRO A 196 34.08 -11.60 -19.07
CA PRO A 196 32.65 -11.70 -19.43
C PRO A 196 32.19 -12.99 -20.15
N SER A 197 33.03 -14.00 -20.36
CA SER A 197 32.80 -14.98 -21.44
C SER A 197 32.63 -16.45 -21.03
N SER A 198 32.29 -16.79 -19.77
CA SER A 198 32.34 -18.20 -19.34
C SER A 198 31.15 -18.81 -18.58
N TYR A 199 29.96 -18.18 -18.54
CA TYR A 199 28.76 -18.88 -18.05
C TYR A 199 27.49 -18.46 -18.82
N PRO A 200 26.81 -19.38 -19.52
CA PRO A 200 25.44 -19.18 -19.97
C PRO A 200 24.48 -19.56 -18.82
N GLN A 201 23.42 -18.77 -18.64
CA GLN A 201 22.26 -19.06 -17.78
C GLN A 201 22.47 -18.92 -16.25
N LEU A 202 22.64 -17.68 -15.76
CA LEU A 202 22.00 -17.13 -14.55
C LEU A 202 22.43 -15.65 -14.42
N THR A 203 21.77 -14.76 -15.16
CA THR A 203 22.05 -13.33 -15.10
C THR A 203 21.24 -12.67 -14.00
N SER A 204 21.78 -12.63 -12.78
CA SER A 204 21.50 -11.53 -11.85
C SER A 204 22.76 -10.66 -11.68
N ALA A 205 23.28 -10.20 -12.81
CA ALA A 205 24.21 -9.08 -12.82
C ALA A 205 23.39 -7.80 -12.60
N CYS A 206 23.76 -7.00 -11.59
CA CYS A 206 23.24 -5.65 -11.41
C CYS A 206 23.59 -4.79 -12.63
N VAL A 207 22.69 -4.77 -13.62
CA VAL A 207 22.75 -3.78 -14.69
C VAL A 207 22.09 -2.53 -14.13
N ARG A 208 22.87 -1.46 -13.99
CA ARG A 208 22.32 -0.10 -13.86
C ARG A 208 21.69 0.24 -15.22
N GLY A 209 20.46 -0.22 -15.43
CA GLY A 209 19.70 0.00 -16.65
C GLY A 209 18.63 1.04 -16.41
N ASN A 210 18.80 2.22 -17.00
CA ASN A 210 17.66 3.10 -17.28
C ASN A 210 16.79 2.36 -18.32
N ALA A 211 15.72 1.70 -17.88
CA ALA A 211 14.72 1.17 -18.79
C ALA A 211 13.38 1.00 -18.06
N GLU A 212 12.41 1.84 -18.46
CA GLU A 212 11.02 1.42 -18.53
C GLU A 212 10.94 0.09 -19.28
N LEU A 213 10.42 -0.96 -18.63
CA LEU A 213 9.73 -2.11 -19.22
C LEU A 213 9.30 -3.06 -18.09
N GLN A 214 8.12 -2.77 -17.54
CA GLN A 214 7.02 -3.72 -17.29
C GLN A 214 7.34 -5.17 -16.86
N GLU A 215 8.15 -5.36 -15.83
CA GLU A 215 8.20 -6.62 -15.06
C GLU A 215 8.28 -6.26 -13.57
N GLN A 216 7.20 -6.54 -12.83
CA GLN A 216 7.02 -6.17 -11.42
C GLN A 216 7.92 -7.01 -10.51
N ARG A 217 9.24 -6.78 -10.57
CA ARG A 217 10.20 -7.29 -9.59
C ARG A 217 10.24 -6.32 -8.42
N VAL A 218 9.58 -6.68 -7.32
CA VAL A 218 9.59 -5.87 -6.09
C VAL A 218 11.00 -5.88 -5.52
N SER A 219 11.73 -4.79 -5.73
CA SER A 219 13.13 -4.63 -5.33
C SER A 219 13.17 -3.69 -4.13
N HIS A 220 13.63 -4.18 -2.98
CA HIS A 220 13.74 -3.36 -1.76
C HIS A 220 15.18 -2.97 -1.47
N LEU A 221 15.42 -1.68 -1.22
CA LEU A 221 16.71 -1.13 -0.79
C LEU A 221 16.76 -1.08 0.74
N CYS A 222 17.82 -1.65 1.32
CA CYS A 222 18.15 -1.52 2.74
C CYS A 222 19.45 -0.71 2.88
N GLU A 223 19.38 0.45 3.55
CA GLU A 223 20.56 1.26 3.89
C GLU A 223 21.00 1.00 5.34
N LEU A 224 22.31 0.87 5.54
CA LEU A 224 22.92 0.60 6.84
C LEU A 224 23.57 1.87 7.40
N GLU A 225 23.03 2.53 8.43
CA GLU A 225 23.78 3.55 9.16
C GLU A 225 24.67 2.90 10.24
N TYR A 226 25.98 3.21 10.21
CA TYR A 226 26.88 2.93 11.31
C TYR A 226 27.26 4.27 11.94
N VAL A 227 26.70 4.56 13.12
CA VAL A 227 27.15 5.69 13.94
C VAL A 227 28.34 5.19 14.74
N GLY A 228 29.53 5.53 14.27
CA GLY A 228 30.80 5.34 15.00
C GLY A 228 31.05 6.50 15.95
#